data_AF-A0A2M7I2P6-F1
#
_entry.id   AF-A0A2M7I2P6-F1
#
_cell.length_a   1.000
_cell.length_b   1.000
_cell.length_c   1.000
_cell.angle_alpha   90.00
_cell.angle_beta   90.00
_cell.angle_gamma   90.00
#
_symmetry.space_group_name_H-M   'P 1'
#
loop_
_entity.id
_entity.type
_entity.pdbx_description
1 polymer ?
#
loop_
_entity_poly.entity_id
_entity_poly.type
_entity_poly.pdbx_seq_one_letter_code
_entity_poly.pdbx_strand_id
1 'polypeptide(L)'
;YHIPYVHPELCDFLDYKEYKTEIFDLYSLQYSPINSEKNFYNGKGGAYYYFIYPNLMLNILPGRLQTNQIIPITEIETLVVFDYFYDDIESEAGLKSINEDISTSDKIQFEDIEICEKVQKGVASKTYKKGRFSVECETGVHHFQNLLKKDFSLYQF
;
A
#
# COMPACT_ATOMS: atom_id res chain seq x y z
N TYR A 1 5.71 -8.81 -2.23
CA TYR A 1 7.05 -9.29 -1.80
C TYR A 1 7.18 -9.36 -0.28
N HIS A 2 7.06 -8.25 0.44
CA HIS A 2 7.37 -8.21 1.88
C HIS A 2 6.25 -8.74 2.79
N ILE A 3 4.98 -8.74 2.34
CA ILE A 3 3.81 -9.15 3.15
C ILE A 3 4.06 -10.42 3.99
N PRO A 4 4.57 -11.55 3.44
CA PRO A 4 4.78 -12.77 4.23
C PRO A 4 5.82 -12.66 5.35
N TYR A 5 6.68 -11.65 5.31
CA TYR A 5 7.78 -11.45 6.26
C TYR A 5 7.52 -10.32 7.26
N VAL A 6 6.63 -9.40 6.89
CA VAL A 6 6.37 -8.16 7.63
C VAL A 6 5.00 -8.16 8.26
N HIS A 7 3.99 -8.66 7.54
CA HIS A 7 2.60 -8.65 7.97
C HIS A 7 2.04 -10.09 7.93
N PRO A 8 2.49 -10.98 8.82
CA PRO A 8 2.01 -12.36 8.82
C PRO A 8 0.49 -12.45 9.03
N GLU A 9 -0.11 -11.48 9.74
CA GLU A 9 -1.56 -11.40 9.94
C GLU A 9 -2.32 -11.10 8.63
N LEU A 10 -1.72 -10.38 7.68
CA LEU A 10 -2.32 -10.11 6.36
C LEU A 10 -2.31 -11.33 5.43
N CYS A 11 -1.45 -12.32 5.69
CA CYS A 11 -1.42 -13.56 4.89
C CYS A 11 -2.68 -14.41 5.05
N ASP A 12 -3.44 -14.25 6.13
CA ASP A 12 -4.69 -14.99 6.33
C ASP A 12 -5.86 -14.43 5.50
N PHE A 13 -5.75 -13.18 5.03
CA PHE A 13 -6.80 -12.43 4.33
C PHE A 13 -6.67 -12.40 2.81
N LEU A 14 -5.45 -12.51 2.28
CA LEU A 14 -5.18 -12.39 0.84
C LEU A 14 -4.85 -13.75 0.23
N ASP A 15 -5.56 -14.13 -0.84
CA ASP A 15 -5.12 -15.25 -1.68
C ASP A 15 -3.94 -14.79 -2.55
N TYR A 16 -2.74 -15.07 -2.06
CA TYR A 16 -1.49 -14.69 -2.72
C TYR A 16 -1.34 -15.28 -4.13
N LYS A 17 -2.03 -16.39 -4.44
CA LYS A 17 -1.95 -17.02 -5.77
C LYS A 17 -2.74 -16.26 -6.82
N GLU A 18 -3.78 -15.54 -6.41
CA GLU A 18 -4.63 -14.77 -7.31
C GLU A 18 -4.28 -13.27 -7.31
N TYR A 19 -3.27 -12.88 -6.52
CA TYR A 19 -2.76 -11.51 -6.46
C TYR A 19 -2.07 -11.12 -7.77
N LYS A 20 -2.54 -10.06 -8.43
CA LYS A 20 -2.00 -9.56 -9.69
C LYS A 20 -1.60 -8.10 -9.57
N THR A 21 -0.54 -7.72 -10.28
CA THR A 21 -0.14 -6.32 -10.46
C THR A 21 -0.26 -5.95 -11.94
N GLU A 22 -1.01 -4.89 -12.22
CA GLU A 22 -1.19 -4.33 -13.56
C GLU A 22 -0.65 -2.90 -13.59
N ILE A 23 -0.04 -2.53 -14.72
CA ILE A 23 0.62 -1.24 -14.92
C ILE A 23 -0.11 -0.45 -16.00
N PHE A 24 -0.36 0.83 -15.72
CA PHE A 24 -0.98 1.80 -16.61
C PHE A 24 -0.09 3.05 -16.70
N ASP A 25 -0.47 4.01 -17.54
CA ASP A 25 0.38 5.17 -17.86
C ASP A 25 0.86 5.97 -16.64
N LEU A 26 -0.03 6.24 -15.67
CA LEU A 26 0.26 7.05 -14.48
C LEU A 26 -0.07 6.35 -13.17
N TYR A 27 -0.47 5.08 -13.23
CA TYR A 27 -0.82 4.33 -12.02
C TYR A 27 -0.52 2.85 -12.17
N SER A 28 -0.48 2.16 -11.04
CA SER A 28 -0.46 0.69 -10.97
C SER A 28 -1.59 0.22 -10.09
N LEU A 29 -2.14 -0.94 -10.41
CA LEU A 29 -3.19 -1.61 -9.66
C LEU A 29 -2.64 -2.95 -9.16
N GLN A 30 -2.74 -3.17 -7.86
CA GLN A 30 -2.64 -4.50 -7.29
C GLN A 30 -4.04 -4.98 -6.91
N TYR A 31 -4.41 -6.17 -7.37
CA TYR A 31 -5.74 -6.72 -7.16
C TYR A 31 -5.69 -8.16 -6.65
N SER A 32 -6.60 -8.48 -5.73
CA SER A 32 -6.85 -9.85 -5.29
C SER A 32 -8.35 -10.03 -5.00
N PRO A 33 -8.97 -11.15 -5.42
CA PRO A 33 -10.32 -11.45 -5.02
C PRO A 33 -10.37 -11.73 -3.51
N ILE A 34 -11.42 -11.24 -2.84
CA ILE A 34 -11.61 -11.46 -1.41
C ILE A 34 -12.45 -12.72 -1.23
N ASN A 35 -11.96 -13.66 -0.43
CA ASN A 35 -12.79 -14.78 0.02
C ASN A 35 -13.75 -14.30 1.12
N SER A 36 -15.04 -14.38 0.84
CA SER A 36 -16.12 -13.89 1.73
C SER A 36 -16.21 -14.60 3.08
N GLU A 37 -15.61 -15.78 3.26
CA GLU A 37 -15.71 -16.55 4.52
C GLU A 37 -14.74 -16.08 5.62
N LYS A 38 -13.71 -15.29 5.28
CA LYS A 38 -12.65 -14.88 6.22
C LYS A 38 -12.56 -13.37 6.46
N ASN A 39 -13.45 -12.57 5.87
CA ASN A 39 -13.29 -11.12 5.88
C ASN A 39 -14.36 -10.42 6.72
N PHE A 40 -13.92 -9.45 7.54
CA PHE A 40 -14.79 -8.62 8.38
C PHE A 40 -15.79 -7.78 7.56
N TYR A 41 -15.48 -7.49 6.30
CA TYR A 41 -16.31 -6.62 5.45
C TYR A 41 -17.58 -7.27 4.87
N ASN A 42 -17.91 -8.54 5.20
CA ASN A 42 -19.17 -9.24 4.85
C ASN A 42 -19.66 -9.03 3.39
N GLY A 43 -18.74 -8.82 2.44
CA GLY A 43 -19.03 -8.41 1.08
C GLY A 43 -18.44 -9.36 0.04
N LYS A 44 -19.16 -9.55 -1.07
CA LYS A 44 -18.59 -10.17 -2.28
C LYS A 44 -17.86 -9.10 -3.07
N GLY A 45 -16.59 -9.32 -3.41
CA GLY A 45 -15.81 -8.35 -4.17
C GLY A 45 -14.33 -8.70 -4.21
N GLY A 46 -13.50 -7.69 -4.50
CA GLY A 46 -12.06 -7.82 -4.45
C GLY A 46 -11.42 -6.66 -3.72
N ALA A 47 -10.16 -6.85 -3.36
CA ALA A 47 -9.29 -5.81 -2.83
C ALA A 47 -8.55 -5.16 -3.99
N TYR A 48 -8.66 -3.85 -4.11
CA TYR A 48 -8.00 -3.07 -5.14
C TYR A 48 -7.09 -2.04 -4.47
N TYR A 49 -5.79 -2.13 -4.75
CA TYR A 49 -4.77 -1.25 -4.21
C TYR A 49 -4.14 -0.49 -5.37
N TYR A 50 -4.52 0.78 -5.52
CA TYR A 50 -3.95 1.65 -6.52
C TYR A 50 -2.76 2.41 -5.95
N PHE A 51 -1.72 2.57 -6.76
CA PHE A 51 -0.75 3.66 -6.61
C PHE A 51 -0.90 4.57 -7.82
N ILE A 52 -1.27 5.82 -7.59
CA ILE A 52 -1.47 6.86 -8.60
C ILE A 52 -0.34 7.88 -8.44
N TYR A 53 0.45 8.03 -9.49
CA TYR A 53 1.53 9.01 -9.54
C TYR A 53 0.96 10.44 -9.44
N PRO A 54 1.58 11.35 -8.65
CA PRO A 54 2.89 11.17 -8.02
C PRO A 54 2.88 10.54 -6.63
N ASN A 55 1.76 10.60 -5.90
CA ASN A 55 1.81 10.44 -4.44
C ASN A 55 0.49 10.01 -3.77
N LEU A 56 -0.42 9.36 -4.48
CA LEU A 56 -1.70 8.94 -3.93
C LEU A 56 -1.85 7.41 -4.01
N MET A 57 -2.26 6.78 -2.91
CA MET A 57 -2.69 5.39 -2.91
C MET A 57 -4.17 5.29 -2.56
N LEU A 58 -4.86 4.32 -3.17
CA LEU A 58 -6.24 3.99 -2.84
C LEU A 58 -6.33 2.52 -2.47
N ASN A 59 -6.85 2.23 -1.29
CA ASN A 59 -7.14 0.89 -0.82
C ASN A 59 -8.67 0.74 -0.81
N ILE A 60 -9.20 0.05 -1.81
CA ILE A 60 -10.64 -0.14 -2.00
C ILE A 60 -10.98 -1.58 -1.63
N LEU A 61 -11.84 -1.70 -0.63
CA LEU A 61 -12.39 -2.97 -0.14
C LEU A 61 -13.93 -2.85 -0.15
N PRO A 62 -14.68 -3.97 -0.10
CA PRO A 62 -16.12 -3.91 0.03
C PRO A 62 -16.54 -3.03 1.22
N GLY A 63 -17.39 -2.03 0.98
CA GLY A 63 -17.88 -1.14 2.03
C GLY A 63 -16.90 -0.07 2.52
N ARG A 64 -15.70 0.04 1.91
CA ARG A 64 -14.62 0.88 2.41
C ARG A 64 -13.70 1.43 1.31
N LEU A 65 -13.38 2.71 1.41
CA LEU A 65 -12.24 3.34 0.75
C LEU A 65 -11.27 3.88 1.81
N GLN A 66 -9.98 3.61 1.65
CA GLN A 66 -8.90 4.30 2.35
C GLN A 66 -8.00 5.00 1.34
N THR A 67 -7.67 6.26 1.59
CA THR A 67 -6.70 7.02 0.78
C THR A 67 -5.41 7.23 1.55
N ASN A 68 -4.26 7.12 0.88
CA ASN A 68 -2.96 7.43 1.49
C ASN A 68 -2.30 8.51 0.65
N GLN A 69 -2.28 9.74 1.17
CA GLN A 69 -1.57 10.84 0.52
C GLN A 69 -0.14 10.92 1.08
N ILE A 70 0.85 10.79 0.20
CA ILE A 70 2.27 10.80 0.56
C ILE A 70 2.83 12.21 0.34
N ILE A 71 3.30 12.83 1.42
CA ILE A 71 3.75 14.23 1.43
C ILE A 71 5.22 14.28 1.85
N PRO A 72 6.17 14.51 0.93
CA PRO A 72 7.57 14.71 1.27
C PRO A 72 7.73 15.96 2.16
N ILE A 73 8.46 15.83 3.27
CA ILE A 73 8.78 16.95 4.16
C ILE A 73 10.24 17.37 3.98
N THR A 74 11.15 16.38 4.00
CA THR A 74 12.57 16.54 3.69
C THR A 74 13.03 15.38 2.80
N GLU A 75 14.32 15.30 2.49
CA GLU A 75 14.90 14.17 1.78
C GLU A 75 14.91 12.86 2.59
N ILE A 76 14.66 12.92 3.91
CA ILE A 76 14.62 11.77 4.81
C ILE A 76 13.34 11.65 5.64
N GLU A 77 12.39 12.59 5.51
CA GLU A 77 11.13 12.60 6.26
C GLU A 77 9.94 12.73 5.31
N THR A 78 8.88 11.97 5.59
CA THR A 78 7.64 11.95 4.81
C THR A 78 6.45 11.82 5.74
N LEU A 79 5.41 12.61 5.49
CA LEU A 79 4.11 12.48 6.13
C LEU A 79 3.20 11.64 5.22
N VAL A 80 2.51 10.65 5.78
CA VAL A 80 1.45 9.92 5.08
C VAL A 80 0.13 10.22 5.78
N VAL A 81 -0.82 10.80 5.05
CA VAL A 81 -2.17 11.10 5.56
C VAL A 81 -3.11 9.99 5.12
N PHE A 82 -3.74 9.35 6.10
CA PHE A 82 -4.71 8.29 5.89
C PHE A 82 -6.12 8.82 6.16
N ASP A 83 -6.98 8.81 5.14
CA ASP A 83 -8.41 9.07 5.30
C ASP A 83 -9.19 7.77 5.06
N TYR A 84 -10.26 7.58 5.83
CA TYR A 84 -11.11 6.39 5.77
C TYR A 84 -12.56 6.79 5.52
N PHE A 85 -13.18 6.11 4.56
CA PHE A 85 -14.57 6.30 4.16
C PHE A 85 -15.27 4.94 4.21
N TYR A 86 -16.43 4.89 4.85
CA TYR A 86 -17.20 3.67 5.04
C TYR A 86 -18.65 3.89 4.62
N ASP A 87 -19.29 2.83 4.11
CA ASP A 87 -20.69 2.89 3.70
C ASP A 87 -21.66 2.91 4.90
N ASP A 88 -21.35 2.16 5.97
CA ASP A 88 -22.17 2.06 7.18
C ASP A 88 -21.45 2.68 8.39
N ILE A 89 -21.81 3.93 8.70
CA ILE A 89 -21.25 4.71 9.82
C ILE A 89 -22.26 4.93 10.95
N GLU A 90 -23.47 4.40 10.83
CA GLU A 90 -24.56 4.67 11.78
C GLU A 90 -24.93 3.43 12.61
N SER A 91 -24.82 2.23 12.02
CA SER A 91 -25.23 1.01 12.72
C SER A 91 -24.20 0.58 13.76
N GLU A 92 -24.65 -0.11 14.81
CA GLU A 92 -23.75 -0.68 15.83
C GLU A 92 -22.73 -1.67 15.20
N ALA A 93 -23.17 -2.45 14.21
CA ALA A 93 -22.31 -3.38 13.49
C ALA A 93 -21.27 -2.65 12.64
N GLY A 94 -21.67 -1.59 11.92
CA GLY A 94 -20.78 -0.73 11.14
C GLY A 94 -19.73 -0.06 12.01
N LEU A 95 -20.15 0.57 13.10
CA LEU A 95 -19.25 1.21 14.07
C LEU A 95 -18.26 0.21 14.69
N LYS A 96 -18.69 -1.01 15.00
CA LYS A 96 -17.79 -2.06 15.48
C LYS A 96 -16.75 -2.44 14.42
N SER A 97 -17.19 -2.68 13.18
CA SER A 97 -16.29 -3.01 12.08
C SER A 97 -15.28 -1.90 11.79
N ILE A 98 -15.69 -0.63 11.86
CA ILE A 98 -14.81 0.53 11.67
C ILE A 98 -13.72 0.56 12.74
N ASN A 99 -14.07 0.35 14.00
CA ASN A 99 -13.08 0.34 15.09
C ASN A 99 -12.07 -0.81 14.95
N GLU A 100 -12.54 -2.00 14.55
CA GLU A 100 -11.68 -3.15 14.29
C GLU A 100 -10.74 -2.89 13.09
N ASP A 101 -11.25 -2.28 12.01
CA ASP A 101 -10.48 -1.92 10.82
C ASP A 101 -9.39 -0.88 11.11
N ILE A 102 -9.74 0.20 11.81
CA ILE A 102 -8.79 1.25 12.21
C ILE A 102 -7.70 0.65 13.11
N SER A 103 -8.07 -0.13 14.12
CA SER A 103 -7.09 -0.74 15.03
C SER A 103 -6.13 -1.69 14.31
N THR A 104 -6.62 -2.43 13.31
CA THR A 104 -5.80 -3.32 12.50
C THR A 104 -4.89 -2.51 11.57
N SER A 105 -5.44 -1.48 10.93
CA SER A 105 -4.71 -0.60 10.02
C SER A 105 -3.57 0.14 10.74
N ASP A 106 -3.79 0.62 11.96
CA ASP A 106 -2.76 1.29 12.77
C ASP A 106 -1.54 0.38 12.99
N LYS A 107 -1.77 -0.90 13.33
CA LYS A 107 -0.67 -1.87 13.51
C LYS A 107 0.13 -2.06 12.22
N ILE A 108 -0.55 -2.29 11.11
CA ILE A 108 0.08 -2.48 9.79
C ILE A 108 0.90 -1.23 9.40
N GLN A 109 0.36 -0.03 9.66
CA GLN A 109 1.07 1.22 9.39
C GLN A 109 2.34 1.37 10.23
N PHE A 110 2.31 0.98 11.51
CA PHE A 110 3.52 0.98 12.35
C PHE A 110 4.60 0.02 11.81
N GLU A 111 4.19 -1.16 11.32
CA GLU A 111 5.12 -2.13 10.71
C GLU A 111 5.75 -1.58 9.42
N ASP A 112 4.95 -0.92 8.58
CA ASP A 112 5.43 -0.25 7.35
C ASP A 112 6.42 0.89 7.67
N ILE A 113 6.13 1.71 8.68
CA ILE A 113 7.02 2.78 9.16
C ILE A 113 8.36 2.20 9.59
N GLU A 114 8.35 1.18 10.45
CA GLU A 114 9.56 0.58 11.00
C GLU A 114 10.49 0.07 9.89
N ILE A 115 9.93 -0.52 8.82
CA ILE A 115 10.72 -1.02 7.71
C ILE A 115 11.24 0.11 6.83
N CYS A 116 10.42 1.12 6.55
CA CYS A 116 10.87 2.29 5.79
C CYS A 116 12.05 2.98 6.50
N GLU A 117 11.99 3.16 7.82
CA GLU A 117 13.08 3.74 8.60
C GLU A 117 14.36 2.88 8.58
N LYS A 118 14.21 1.55 8.72
CA LYS A 118 15.35 0.62 8.63
C LYS A 118 15.98 0.66 7.23
N VAL A 119 15.17 0.68 6.18
CA VAL A 119 15.65 0.81 4.79
C VAL A 119 16.37 2.14 4.61
N GLN A 120 15.79 3.26 5.07
CA GLN A 120 16.39 4.59 4.97
C GLN A 120 17.77 4.65 5.65
N LYS A 121 17.88 4.07 6.85
CA LYS A 121 19.16 3.94 7.56
C LYS A 121 20.16 3.07 6.78
N GLY A 122 19.70 1.99 6.15
CA GLY A 122 20.53 1.10 5.34
C GLY A 122 21.07 1.75 4.07
N VAL A 123 20.22 2.47 3.33
CA VAL A 123 20.62 3.15 2.08
C VAL A 123 21.58 4.31 2.31
N ALA A 124 21.57 4.91 3.50
CA ALA A 124 22.55 5.93 3.91
C ALA A 124 23.98 5.37 4.11
N SER A 125 24.16 4.05 4.15
CA SER A 125 25.47 3.42 4.29
C SER A 125 26.35 3.63 3.04
N LYS A 126 27.62 4.00 3.23
CA LYS A 126 28.62 4.14 2.15
C LYS A 126 28.85 2.85 1.34
N THR A 127 28.56 1.68 1.94
CA THR A 127 28.73 0.38 1.28
C THR A 127 27.55 0.00 0.41
N TYR A 128 26.38 0.60 0.62
CA TYR A 128 25.23 0.40 -0.24
C TYR A 128 25.48 1.00 -1.62
N LYS A 129 25.01 0.31 -2.67
CA LYS A 129 25.18 0.72 -4.07
C LYS A 129 23.85 0.85 -4.79
N LYS A 130 23.08 -0.25 -4.85
CA LYS A 130 21.73 -0.29 -5.41
C LYS A 130 21.04 -1.60 -5.02
N GLY A 131 19.71 -1.55 -4.92
CA GLY A 131 18.85 -2.72 -4.82
C GLY A 131 18.55 -3.33 -6.20
N ARG A 132 17.99 -4.55 -6.20
CA ARG A 132 17.41 -5.18 -7.39
C ARG A 132 15.95 -5.49 -7.09
N PHE A 133 15.08 -5.21 -8.06
CA PHE A 133 13.68 -5.56 -7.97
C PHE A 133 13.47 -7.05 -8.26
N SER A 134 12.56 -7.66 -7.51
CA SER A 134 11.90 -8.91 -7.90
C SER A 134 11.02 -8.63 -9.11
N VAL A 135 11.30 -9.34 -10.20
CA VAL A 135 10.52 -9.25 -11.45
C VAL A 135 9.08 -9.69 -11.23
N GLU A 136 8.87 -10.69 -10.36
CA GLU A 136 7.56 -11.28 -10.09
C GLU A 136 6.73 -10.43 -9.12
N CYS A 137 7.38 -9.76 -8.16
CA CYS A 137 6.67 -9.20 -7.00
C CYS A 137 6.79 -7.69 -6.83
N GLU A 138 7.64 -7.00 -7.60
CA GLU A 138 7.95 -5.57 -7.41
C GLU A 138 7.77 -4.73 -8.68
N THR A 139 6.96 -5.21 -9.63
CA THR A 139 6.67 -4.51 -10.88
C THR A 139 6.09 -3.11 -10.65
N GLY A 140 5.22 -2.94 -9.66
CA GLY A 140 4.64 -1.64 -9.29
C GLY A 140 5.69 -0.64 -8.77
N VAL A 141 6.62 -1.09 -7.93
CA VAL A 141 7.71 -0.25 -7.42
C VAL A 141 8.67 0.16 -8.54
N HIS A 142 9.00 -0.79 -9.41
CA HIS A 142 9.81 -0.52 -10.60
C HIS A 142 9.12 0.49 -11.54
N HIS A 143 7.81 0.37 -11.72
CA HIS A 143 7.02 1.31 -12.50
C HIS A 143 7.07 2.73 -11.92
N PHE A 144 6.81 2.90 -10.62
CA PHE A 144 6.92 4.19 -9.93
C PHE A 144 8.29 4.85 -10.15
N GLN A 145 9.38 4.10 -9.96
CA GLN A 145 10.72 4.65 -10.17
C GLN A 145 10.99 5.07 -11.62
N ASN A 146 10.36 4.43 -12.60
CA ASN A 146 10.51 4.84 -14.01
C ASN A 146 9.69 6.09 -14.34
N LEU A 147 8.49 6.26 -13.75
CA LEU A 147 7.75 7.52 -13.83
C LEU A 147 8.56 8.67 -13.24
N LEU A 148 9.13 8.47 -12.05
CA LEU A 148 9.96 9.46 -11.39
C LEU A 148 11.21 9.84 -12.22
N LYS A 149 11.91 8.86 -12.81
CA LYS A 149 13.05 9.11 -13.71
C LYS A 149 12.63 9.90 -14.94
N LYS A 150 11.49 9.56 -15.54
CA LYS A 150 10.96 10.26 -16.71
C LYS A 150 10.65 11.72 -16.35
N ASP A 151 10.01 11.94 -15.21
CA ASP A 151 9.66 13.28 -14.74
C ASP A 151 10.93 14.10 -14.47
N PHE A 152 11.90 13.56 -13.73
CA PHE A 152 13.18 14.24 -13.49
C PHE A 152 13.99 14.50 -14.75
N SER A 153 13.87 13.67 -15.80
CA SER A 153 14.57 13.93 -17.06
C SER A 153 14.10 15.20 -17.79
N LEU A 154 12.92 15.73 -17.43
CA LEU A 154 12.41 17.00 -17.95
C LEU A 154 13.08 18.22 -17.29
N TYR A 155 13.71 18.03 -16.12
CA TYR A 155 14.40 19.08 -15.39
C TYR A 155 15.91 18.95 -15.67
N GLN A 156 16.44 19.84 -16.51
CA GLN A 156 17.89 19.99 -16.68
C GLN A 156 18.46 20.73 -15.45
N PHE A 157 19.38 20.09 -14.74
CA PHE A 157 20.25 20.73 -13.75
C PHE A 157 21.60 21.06 -14.37
#